data_AF-A0A7C6BG21-F1
#
_entry.id   AF-A0A7C6BG21-F1
#
_cell.length_a   1.000
_cell.length_b   1.000
_cell.length_c   1.000
_cell.angle_alpha   90.00
_cell.angle_beta   90.00
_cell.angle_gamma   90.00
#
_symmetry.space_group_name_H-M   'P 1'
#
loop_
_entity.id
_entity.type
_entity.pdbx_description
1 polymer ?
#
loop_
_entity_poly.entity_id
_entity_poly.type
_entity_poly.pdbx_seq_one_letter_code
_entity_poly.pdbx_strand_id
1 'polypeptide(L)' 'MEFVDFTGEENELEFLNKCLKQWDIATEQPYSDLQKLMNIGTVFSEMRHRIEELEGEMND' A
#
# COMPACT_ATOMS: atom_id res chain seq x y z
N MET A 1 -10.25 11.93 5.30
CA MET A 1 -9.58 11.14 4.24
C MET A 1 -9.31 9.80 4.87
N GLU A 2 -9.91 8.76 4.34
CA GLU A 2 -9.69 7.41 4.86
C GLU A 2 -8.36 6.89 4.30
N PHE A 3 -7.48 6.39 5.17
CA PHE A 3 -6.21 5.80 4.79
C PHE A 3 -6.08 4.45 5.47
N VAL A 4 -5.48 3.50 4.77
CA VAL A 4 -5.10 2.22 5.33
C VAL A 4 -3.74 2.39 6.00
N ASP A 5 -3.67 1.94 7.25
CA ASP A 5 -2.45 1.97 8.04
C ASP A 5 -1.60 0.73 7.74
N PHE A 6 -0.35 0.93 7.34
CA PHE A 6 0.65 -0.12 7.09
C PHE A 6 1.66 -0.09 8.25
N THR A 7 1.76 -1.18 8.99
CA THR A 7 2.56 -1.26 10.22
C THR A 7 3.92 -1.89 10.00
N GLY A 8 4.11 -2.62 8.89
CA GLY A 8 5.31 -3.42 8.62
C GLY A 8 5.29 -4.79 9.31
N GLU A 9 4.34 -5.03 10.21
CA GLU A 9 4.20 -6.30 10.93
C GLU A 9 3.24 -7.28 10.22
N GLU A 10 2.67 -6.88 9.08
CA GLU A 10 1.71 -7.70 8.35
C GLU A 10 2.36 -8.93 7.72
N ASN A 11 1.67 -10.06 7.83
CA ASN A 11 1.95 -11.18 6.93
C ASN A 11 1.55 -10.83 5.48
N GLU A 12 1.98 -11.64 4.52
CA GLU A 12 1.77 -11.37 3.09
C GLU A 12 0.30 -11.15 2.72
N LEU A 13 -0.60 -11.96 3.28
CA LEU A 13 -2.03 -11.86 2.97
C LEU A 13 -2.65 -10.58 3.55
N GLU A 14 -2.28 -10.22 4.78
CA GLU A 14 -2.71 -8.98 5.42
C GLU A 14 -2.23 -7.76 4.65
N PHE A 15 -0.96 -7.76 4.24
CA PHE A 15 -0.37 -6.69 3.43
C PHE A 15 -1.12 -6.52 2.11
N LEU A 16 -1.33 -7.61 1.36
CA LEU A 16 -2.05 -7.57 0.07
C LEU A 16 -3.50 -7.08 0.23
N ASN A 17 -4.20 -7.51 1.29
CA ASN A 17 -5.55 -7.03 1.59
C ASN A 17 -5.57 -5.53 1.92
N LYS A 18 -4.56 -5.02 2.61
CA LYS A 18 -4.41 -3.58 2.88
C LYS A 18 -4.15 -2.79 1.60
N CYS A 19 -3.31 -3.29 0.69
CA CYS A 19 -3.12 -2.68 -0.63
C CYS A 19 -4.42 -2.60 -1.43
N LEU A 20 -5.20 -3.69 -1.48
CA LEU A 20 -6.49 -3.72 -2.16
C LEU A 20 -7.47 -2.72 -1.54
N LYS A 21 -7.58 -2.68 -0.21
CA LYS A 21 -8.45 -1.72 0.47
C LYS A 21 -8.07 -0.26 0.17
N GLN A 22 -6.78 0.06 0.13
CA GLN A 22 -6.32 1.41 -0.21
C GLN A 22 -6.59 1.77 -1.68
N TRP A 23 -6.50 0.77 -2.57
CA TRP A 23 -6.87 0.90 -3.98
C TRP A 23 -8.38 1.18 -4.15
N ASP A 24 -9.25 0.47 -3.44
CA ASP A 24 -10.70 0.68 -3.48
C ASP A 24 -11.05 2.09 -2.98
N ILE A 25 -10.44 2.52 -1.86
CA ILE A 25 -10.58 3.90 -1.35
C ILE A 25 -10.18 4.94 -2.41
N ALA A 26 -9.11 4.69 -3.17
CA ALA A 26 -8.64 5.61 -4.20
C ALA A 26 -9.56 5.66 -5.43
N THR A 27 -10.22 4.55 -5.78
CA THR A 27 -10.98 4.42 -7.03
C THR A 27 -12.47 4.70 -6.87
N GLU A 28 -13.06 4.41 -5.70
CA GLU A 28 -14.51 4.47 -5.49
C GLU A 28 -15.01 5.79 -4.85
N GLN A 29 -14.13 6.50 -4.15
CA GLN A 29 -14.49 7.73 -3.44
C GLN A 29 -14.49 8.97 -4.37
N PRO A 30 -15.36 9.97 -4.14
CA PRO A 30 -15.41 11.21 -4.91
C PRO A 30 -14.28 12.18 -4.50
N TYR A 31 -13.04 11.70 -4.56
CA TYR A 31 -11.84 12.48 -4.32
C TYR A 31 -11.38 13.22 -5.57
N SER A 32 -10.67 14.33 -5.38
CA SER A 32 -9.97 15.01 -6.47
C SER A 32 -8.87 14.12 -7.06
N ASP A 33 -8.49 14.36 -8.31
CA ASP A 33 -7.46 13.57 -8.98
C ASP A 33 -6.13 13.57 -8.21
N LEU A 34 -5.77 14.70 -7.59
CA LEU A 34 -4.59 14.79 -6.73
C LEU A 34 -4.66 13.87 -5.51
N GLN A 35 -5.83 13.78 -4.87
CA GLN A 35 -6.04 12.90 -3.72
C GLN A 35 -5.99 11.43 -4.12
N LYS A 36 -6.53 11.08 -5.30
CA LYS A 36 -6.43 9.73 -5.85
C LYS A 36 -4.97 9.35 -6.14
N LEU A 37 -4.20 10.27 -6.73
CA LEU A 37 -2.78 10.07 -6.98
C LEU A 37 -1.97 9.88 -5.70
N MET A 38 -2.24 10.66 -4.65
CA MET A 38 -1.59 10.46 -3.35
C MET A 38 -1.91 9.08 -2.74
N ASN A 39 -3.18 8.67 -2.75
CA ASN A 39 -3.61 7.37 -2.23
C ASN A 39 -2.95 6.19 -2.98
N ILE A 40 -2.87 6.28 -4.31
CA ILE A 40 -2.22 5.26 -5.13
C ILE A 40 -0.69 5.28 -4.91
N GLY A 41 -0.11 6.46 -4.73
CA GLY A 41 1.32 6.62 -4.42
C GLY A 41 1.72 5.89 -3.15
N THR A 42 0.88 5.92 -2.11
CA THR A 42 1.08 5.14 -0.88
C THR A 42 1.17 3.64 -1.16
N VAL A 43 0.25 3.08 -1.96
CA VAL A 43 0.29 1.63 -2.30
C VAL A 43 1.61 1.26 -2.97
N PHE A 44 2.08 2.05 -3.94
CA PHE A 44 3.35 1.78 -4.62
C PHE A 44 4.57 1.93 -3.70
N SER A 45 4.54 2.89 -2.77
CA SER A 45 5.61 3.07 -1.79
C SER A 45 5.74 1.84 -0.88
N GLU A 46 4.62 1.36 -0.35
CA GLU A 46 4.61 0.19 0.54
C GLU A 46 5.02 -1.09 -0.19
N MET A 47 4.55 -1.28 -1.44
CA MET A 47 4.99 -2.40 -2.26
C MET A 47 6.51 -2.37 -2.52
N ARG A 48 7.09 -1.19 -2.72
CA ARG A 48 8.55 -1.05 -2.90
C ARG A 48 9.29 -1.46 -1.63
N HIS A 49 8.92 -0.94 -0.47
CA HIS A 49 9.58 -1.30 0.80
C HIS A 49 9.52 -2.81 1.05
N ARG A 50 8.35 -3.44 0.81
CA ARG A 50 8.22 -4.89 0.98
C ARG A 50 9.10 -5.70 0.03
N ILE A 51 9.27 -5.25 -1.21
CA ILE A 51 10.19 -5.90 -2.17
C ILE A 51 11.64 -5.77 -1.68
N GLU A 52 12.04 -4.60 -1.21
CA GLU A 52 13.40 -4.37 -0.68
C GLU A 52 13.70 -5.25 0.54
N GLU A 53 12.73 -5.44 1.45
CA GLU A 53 12.85 -6.35 2.59
C GLU A 53 13.07 -7.81 2.14
N LEU A 54 12.23 -8.28 1.21
CA LEU A 54 12.33 -9.64 0.67
C LEU A 54 13.66 -9.87 -0.07
N GLU A 55 14.12 -8.89 -0.84
CA GLU A 55 15.44 -8.95 -1.49
C GLU A 55 16.58 -8.95 -0.48
N GLY A 56 16.46 -8.22 0.63
CA GLY A 56 17.42 -8.26 1.74
C GLY A 56 17.52 -9.65 2.37
N GLU A 57 16.38 -10.24 2.72
CA GLU A 57 16.30 -11.58 3.33
C GLU A 57 16.83 -12.69 2.41
N MET A 58 16.67 -12.56 1.09
CA MET A 58 17.17 -13.55 0.12
C MET A 58 18.69 -13.53 -0.05
N ASN A 59 19.36 -12.46 0.36
CA ASN A 59 20.81 -12.26 0.18
C ASN A 59 21.64 -12.55 1.45
N ASP A 60 20.99 -12.86 2.57
CA ASP A 60 21.59 -13.28 3.86
C ASP A 60 21.60 -14.82 4.04
#